data_AF-A0A6H0CY55-F1
#
_entry.id   AF-A0A6H0CY55-F1
#
_cell.length_a   1.000
_cell.length_b   1.000
_cell.length_c   1.000
_cell.angle_alpha   90.00
_cell.angle_beta   90.00
_cell.angle_gamma   90.00
#
_symmetry.space_group_name_H-M   'P 1'
#
loop_
_entity.id
_entity.type
_entity.pdbx_description
1 polymer ?
#
loop_
_entity_poly.entity_id
_entity_poly.type
_entity_poly.pdbx_seq_one_letter_code
_entity_poly.pdbx_strand_id
1 'polypeptide(L)' 'MPNYVPSPDEVTAAMTENGGWTREQLAEWGIPHPPPQGWRKHLEAKWRGEDVAELPRQEPDQDALF' A
#
# COMPACT_ATOMS: atom_id res chain seq x y z
N MET A 1 12.07 0.10 11.29
CA MET A 1 12.35 0.25 9.85
C MET A 1 11.83 -1.00 9.16
N PRO A 2 10.63 -1.01 8.54
CA PRO A 2 10.29 -2.14 7.70
C PRO A 2 11.11 -2.00 6.42
N ASN A 3 12.26 -2.66 6.39
CA ASN A 3 13.13 -2.72 5.22
C ASN A 3 12.67 -3.83 4.26
N TYR A 4 11.36 -4.10 4.22
CA TYR A 4 10.77 -5.24 3.56
C TYR A 4 9.73 -4.76 2.55
N VAL A 5 9.97 -5.07 1.29
CA VAL A 5 9.05 -4.82 0.19
C VAL A 5 8.46 -6.18 -0.20
N PRO A 6 7.16 -6.43 0.11
CA PRO A 6 6.53 -7.71 -0.21
C PRO A 6 6.38 -7.86 -1.73
N SER A 7 6.35 -9.11 -2.17
CA SER A 7 6.02 -9.45 -3.56
C SER A 7 4.53 -9.18 -3.84
N PRO A 8 4.10 -8.89 -5.08
CA PRO A 8 2.67 -8.77 -5.41
C PRO A 8 1.86 -10.03 -5.07
N ASP A 9 2.51 -11.20 -5.12
CA ASP A 9 1.94 -12.47 -4.69
C ASP A 9 1.72 -12.50 -3.17
N GLU A 10 2.69 -12.03 -2.37
CA GLU A 10 2.55 -11.92 -0.91
C GLU A 10 1.51 -10.89 -0.49
N VAL A 11 1.42 -9.77 -1.22
CA VAL A 11 0.34 -8.81 -1.03
C VAL A 11 -1.00 -9.50 -1.27
N THR A 12 -1.14 -10.33 -2.30
CA THR A 12 -2.38 -11.07 -2.56
C THR A 12 -2.63 -12.17 -1.52
N ALA A 13 -1.59 -12.86 -1.05
CA ALA A 13 -1.68 -13.89 -0.02
C ALA A 13 -2.04 -13.31 1.36
N ALA A 14 -1.62 -12.07 1.62
CA ALA A 14 -1.97 -11.29 2.80
C ALA A 14 -3.41 -10.72 2.77
N MET A 15 -4.13 -10.93 1.68
CA MET A 15 -5.54 -10.56 1.59
C MET A 15 -6.34 -11.37 2.61
N THR A 16 -7.08 -10.66 3.46
CA THR A 16 -8.00 -11.28 4.42
C THR A 16 -9.22 -11.86 3.70
N GLU A 17 -9.96 -12.77 4.37
CA GLU A 17 -11.18 -13.38 3.83
C GLU A 17 -12.27 -12.35 3.42
N ASN A 18 -12.20 -11.13 3.97
CA ASN A 18 -13.09 -10.01 3.60
C ASN A 18 -12.63 -9.26 2.33
N GLY A 19 -11.55 -9.69 1.70
CA GLY A 19 -11.01 -9.09 0.48
C GLY A 19 -10.22 -7.80 0.69
N GLY A 20 -9.66 -7.60 1.89
CA GLY A 20 -8.89 -6.40 2.24
C GLY A 20 -7.62 -6.69 3.05
N TRP A 21 -6.88 -5.63 3.39
CA TRP A 21 -5.66 -5.70 4.19
C TRP A 21 -5.82 -4.97 5.52
N THR A 22 -5.21 -5.51 6.57
CA THR A 22 -5.20 -4.85 7.88
C THR A 22 -4.25 -3.66 7.87
N ARG A 23 -4.51 -2.68 8.75
CA ARG A 23 -3.64 -1.51 8.92
C ARG A 23 -2.21 -1.91 9.31
N GLU A 24 -2.07 -2.95 10.12
CA GLU A 24 -0.77 -3.48 10.55
C GLU A 24 0.00 -4.04 9.36
N GLN A 25 -0.64 -4.84 8.50
CA GLN A 25 -0.05 -5.38 7.28
C GLN A 25 0.41 -4.25 6.32
N LEU A 26 -0.44 -3.23 6.14
CA LEU A 26 -0.10 -2.07 5.30
C LEU A 26 1.09 -1.30 5.90
N ALA A 27 1.14 -1.11 7.21
CA ALA A 27 2.23 -0.44 7.90
C ALA A 27 3.55 -1.23 7.82
N GLU A 28 3.49 -2.56 7.82
CA GLU A 28 4.66 -3.43 7.57
C GLU A 28 5.26 -3.22 6.18
N TRP A 29 4.46 -2.79 5.21
CA TRP A 29 4.94 -2.47 3.85
C TRP A 29 5.25 -0.99 3.64
N GLY A 30 5.07 -0.17 4.69
CA GLY A 30 5.24 1.28 4.64
C GLY A 30 4.08 2.02 3.95
N ILE A 31 2.92 1.38 3.82
CA ILE A 31 1.74 1.98 3.19
C ILE A 31 0.93 2.73 4.24
N PRO A 32 0.65 4.02 4.01
CA PRO A 32 -0.23 4.78 4.88
C PRO A 32 -1.66 4.22 4.84
N HIS A 33 -2.34 4.24 5.99
CA HIS A 33 -3.77 3.97 6.06
C HIS A 33 -4.53 5.30 6.13
N PRO A 34 -5.52 5.57 5.24
CA PRO A 34 -6.10 4.68 4.24
C PRO A 34 -5.19 4.42 3.03
N PRO A 35 -5.22 3.19 2.45
CA PRO A 35 -4.34 2.83 1.35
C PRO A 35 -4.67 3.66 0.08
N PRO A 36 -3.70 4.36 -0.51
CA PRO A 36 -3.95 5.25 -1.64
C PRO A 36 -4.27 4.45 -2.91
N GLN A 37 -5.11 5.01 -3.78
CA GLN A 37 -5.45 4.31 -5.03
C GLN A 37 -4.19 3.98 -5.83
N GLY A 38 -3.97 2.69 -6.13
CA GLY A 38 -2.77 2.24 -6.86
C GLY A 38 -1.58 1.81 -6.00
N TRP A 39 -1.68 1.79 -4.67
CA TRP A 39 -0.61 1.31 -3.78
C TRP A 39 -0.06 -0.08 -4.12
N ARG A 40 -0.90 -0.99 -4.61
CA ARG A 40 -0.50 -2.33 -5.04
C ARG A 40 0.49 -2.29 -6.22
N LYS A 41 0.27 -1.39 -7.17
CA LYS A 41 1.19 -1.19 -8.32
C LYS A 41 2.51 -0.58 -7.87
N HIS A 42 2.47 0.32 -6.90
CA HIS A 42 3.68 0.90 -6.33
C HIS A 42 4.50 -0.17 -5.58
N LEU A 43 3.88 -1.05 -4.79
CA LEU A 43 4.60 -2.17 -4.18
C LEU A 43 5.18 -3.12 -5.21
N GLU A 44 4.43 -3.49 -6.24
CA GLU A 44 4.93 -4.34 -7.31
C GLU A 44 6.14 -3.72 -7.99
N ALA A 45 6.08 -2.44 -8.34
CA ALA A 45 7.17 -1.76 -9.01
C ALA A 45 8.39 -1.57 -8.09
N LYS A 46 8.18 -1.23 -6.82
CA LYS A 46 9.25 -1.19 -5.79
C LYS A 46 9.89 -2.56 -5.60
N TRP A 47 9.11 -3.64 -5.66
CA TRP A 47 9.61 -5.02 -5.59
C TRP A 47 10.41 -5.40 -6.84
N ARG A 48 10.02 -4.92 -8.03
CA ARG A 48 10.79 -5.09 -9.27
C ARG A 48 12.07 -4.25 -9.32
N GLY A 49 12.36 -3.44 -8.29
CA GLY A 49 13.51 -2.56 -8.24
C GLY A 49 13.33 -1.26 -9.02
N GLU A 50 12.10 -0.94 -9.42
CA GLU A 50 11.77 0.37 -9.97
C GLU A 50 11.65 1.35 -8.80
N ASP A 51 12.49 2.38 -8.79
CA ASP A 51 12.42 3.47 -7.82
C ASP A 51 11.17 4.30 -8.14
N VAL A 52 10.02 3.82 -7.67
CA VAL A 52 8.76 4.53 -7.86
C VAL A 52 8.70 5.61 -6.80
N ALA A 53 8.55 6.86 -7.27
CA ALA A 53 8.35 8.02 -6.42
C ALA A 53 7.31 7.73 -5.33
N GLU A 54 7.64 8.11 -4.09
CA GLU A 54 6.86 7.89 -2.87
C GLU A 54 5.36 8.06 -3.15
N LEU A 55 4.56 7.05 -2.76
CA LEU A 55 3.11 7.11 -2.90
C LEU A 55 2.65 8.49 -2.42
N PRO A 56 1.97 9.30 -3.27
CA PRO A 56 1.44 10.57 -2.82
C PRO A 56 0.53 10.22 -1.66
N ARG A 57 0.92 10.64 -0.45
CA ARG A 57 0.09 10.57 0.74
C ARG A 57 -1.17 11.31 0.30
N GLN A 58 -2.26 10.60 0.02
CA GLN A 58 -3.53 11.24 -0.27
C GLN A 58 -3.80 12.08 0.97
N GLU A 59 -3.58 13.39 0.86
CA GLU A 59 -4.26 14.33 1.71
C GLU A 59 -5.73 13.90 1.64
N PRO A 60 -6.36 13.66 2.80
CA PRO A 60 -7.75 13.21 2.80
C PRO A 60 -8.48 14.23 1.94
N ASP A 61 -9.13 13.72 0.91
CA ASP A 61 -10.08 14.45 0.09
C ASP A 61 -10.91 15.32 1.05
N GLN A 62 -10.58 16.61 1.11
CA GLN A 62 -11.34 17.61 1.86
C GLN A 62 -12.70 17.84 1.15
N ASP A 63 -12.98 17.09 0.08
CA ASP A 63 -14.18 17.09 -0.75
C ASP A 63 -15.25 16.06 -0.31
N ALA A 64 -15.06 15.33 0.79
CA ALA A 64 -16.17 14.63 1.48
C ALA A 64 -16.92 15.55 2.48
N LEU A 65 -16.84 16.87 2.30
CA LEU A 65 -17.37 17.88 3.20
C LEU A 65 -18.22 18.91 2.44
N PHE A 66 -19.23 18.44 1.70
CA PHE A 66 -20.37 19.27 1.27
C PHE A 66 -21.68 18.48 1.22
#